data_AF-A0A7J0C8F9-F1
#
_entry.id   AF-A0A7J0C8F9-F1
#
_cell.length_a   1.000
_cell.length_b   1.000
_cell.length_c   1.000
_cell.angle_alpha   90.00
_cell.angle_beta   90.00
_cell.angle_gamma   90.00
#
_symmetry.space_group_name_H-M   'P 1'
#
loop_
_entity.id
_entity.type
_entity.pdbx_description
1 polymer ?
#
loop_
_entity_poly.entity_id
_entity_poly.type
_entity_poly.pdbx_seq_one_letter_code
_entity_poly.pdbx_strand_id
1 'polypeptide(L)'
;MSRASKNVQLTVGDAELTVDPTHGCRISSLRIGGTELLRQGERYGCFPMVPWCGRTGNGQFRSGGELHVLPLNPPPHAMHGTGRDTSWHTARETGSEAAFYYDLAEPWPYPGRVTQTFELAEDSLTLRMGVEAHVDSFPAQAGWHPWFLRTLGGQDVRIDFDAAWQEERGENHLPTGRRIDPLPGPWDDCFGMPDGVDVKLTWPERLELTVKSRDEWVVVYDEQDEAVCVEPQSGPPNGLNTAPRLVTPIEPLEIATTWSWVRL
;
A
#
# COMPACT_ATOMS: atom_id res chain seq x y z
N MET A 1 27.22 8.44 15.09
CA MET A 1 26.00 8.48 15.92
C MET A 1 24.83 8.70 14.98
N SER A 2 24.02 7.67 14.75
CA SER A 2 22.81 7.79 13.92
C SER A 2 21.85 8.73 14.61
N ARG A 3 21.51 9.86 14.00
CA ARG A 3 20.32 10.63 14.41
C ARG A 3 19.16 9.67 14.17
N ALA A 4 18.46 9.25 15.22
CA ALA A 4 17.14 8.66 15.07
C ALA A 4 16.34 9.60 14.16
N SER A 5 15.90 9.10 13.02
CA SER A 5 15.20 9.89 12.03
C SER A 5 13.91 10.39 12.66
N LYS A 6 13.74 11.71 12.75
CA LYS A 6 12.51 12.31 13.27
C LYS A 6 11.40 12.08 12.25
N ASN A 7 10.16 12.02 12.74
CA ASN A 7 9.00 12.06 11.85
C ASN A 7 9.04 13.33 10.99
N VAL A 8 8.62 13.18 9.74
CA VAL A 8 8.49 14.25 8.75
C VAL A 8 7.04 14.72 8.73
N GLN A 9 6.82 16.03 8.78
CA GLN A 9 5.49 16.62 8.77
C GLN A 9 5.31 17.50 7.54
N LEU A 10 4.25 17.23 6.78
CA LEU A 10 3.82 18.07 5.67
C LEU A 10 2.52 18.78 6.05
N THR A 11 2.37 20.03 5.65
CA THR A 11 1.17 20.82 5.94
C THR A 11 0.85 21.73 4.77
N VAL A 12 -0.37 21.60 4.25
CA VAL A 12 -0.89 22.44 3.17
C VAL A 12 -2.34 22.77 3.50
N GLY A 13 -2.65 24.06 3.68
CA GLY A 13 -3.98 24.49 4.13
C GLY A 13 -4.32 23.88 5.49
N ASP A 14 -5.39 23.08 5.54
CA ASP A 14 -5.85 22.35 6.72
C ASP A 14 -5.55 20.85 6.69
N ALA A 15 -4.76 20.39 5.71
CA ALA A 15 -4.27 19.04 5.59
C ALA A 15 -2.90 18.90 6.25
N GLU A 16 -2.76 17.89 7.12
CA GLU A 16 -1.54 17.57 7.84
C GLU A 16 -1.19 16.09 7.63
N LEU A 17 0.03 15.81 7.15
CA LEU A 17 0.56 14.45 6.97
C LEU A 17 1.77 14.25 7.89
N THR A 18 1.81 13.14 8.63
CA THR A 18 3.02 12.73 9.37
C THR A 18 3.56 11.41 8.86
N VAL A 19 4.79 11.41 8.36
CA VAL A 19 5.52 10.22 7.88
C VAL A 19 6.56 9.80 8.90
N ASP A 20 6.62 8.50 9.20
CA ASP A 20 7.56 7.88 10.12
C ASP A 20 8.60 7.06 9.33
N PRO A 21 9.74 7.67 8.92
CA PRO A 21 10.78 7.00 8.15
C PRO A 21 11.50 5.88 8.92
N THR A 22 11.45 5.89 10.26
CA THR A 22 12.14 4.87 11.07
C THR A 22 11.37 3.55 11.04
N HIS A 23 10.04 3.60 11.06
CA HIS A 23 9.15 2.43 11.09
C HIS A 23 8.48 2.23 9.72
N GLY A 24 9.27 1.86 8.73
CA GLY A 24 8.77 1.45 7.42
C GLY A 24 8.35 2.58 6.49
N CYS A 25 8.67 3.84 6.81
CA CYS A 25 8.21 5.00 6.04
C CYS A 25 6.69 5.02 5.88
N ARG A 26 5.98 4.60 6.94
CA ARG A 26 4.53 4.65 6.98
C ARG A 26 4.03 6.08 7.15
N ILE A 27 2.83 6.35 6.66
CA ILE A 27 2.04 7.48 7.14
C ILE A 27 1.50 7.09 8.52
N SER A 28 1.91 7.81 9.55
CA SER A 28 1.46 7.59 10.93
C SER A 28 0.22 8.41 11.30
N SER A 29 -0.07 9.47 10.54
CA SER A 29 -1.22 10.35 10.72
C SER A 29 -1.55 11.09 9.42
N LEU A 30 -2.82 11.21 9.09
CA LEU A 30 -3.36 12.08 8.04
C LEU A 30 -4.58 12.81 8.60
N ARG A 31 -4.46 14.12 8.83
CA ARG A 31 -5.54 14.93 9.42
C ARG A 31 -6.03 15.97 8.42
N ILE A 32 -7.34 16.06 8.25
CA ILE A 32 -8.00 17.06 7.41
C ILE A 32 -8.91 17.91 8.30
N GLY A 33 -8.63 19.22 8.40
CA GLY A 33 -9.38 20.11 9.30
C GLY A 33 -9.35 19.65 10.76
N GLY A 34 -8.25 19.03 11.20
CA GLY A 34 -8.09 18.47 12.54
C GLY A 34 -8.72 17.08 12.77
N THR A 35 -9.47 16.54 11.80
CA THR A 35 -10.02 15.17 11.86
C THR A 35 -8.97 14.18 11.38
N GLU A 36 -8.54 13.26 12.26
CA GLU A 36 -7.66 12.15 11.87
C GLU A 36 -8.43 11.14 11.01
N LEU A 37 -7.83 10.69 9.91
CA LEU A 37 -8.43 9.70 9.00
C LEU A 37 -7.87 8.29 9.19
N LEU A 38 -6.65 8.16 9.72
CA LEU A 38 -5.98 6.88 9.86
C LEU A 38 -6.01 6.38 11.31
N ARG A 39 -6.25 5.07 11.48
CA ARG A 39 -6.02 4.41 12.76
C ARG A 39 -4.53 4.53 13.08
N GLN A 40 -4.21 5.08 14.24
CA GLN A 40 -2.84 5.29 14.67
C GLN A 40 -2.33 4.10 15.50
N GLY A 41 -1.02 3.86 15.48
CA GLY A 41 -0.35 2.85 16.31
C GLY A 41 0.76 2.11 15.57
N GLU A 42 1.50 1.28 16.29
CA GLU A 42 2.67 0.58 15.76
C GLU A 42 2.36 -0.37 14.60
N ARG A 43 1.12 -0.86 14.51
CA ARG A 43 0.66 -1.78 13.45
C ARG A 43 -0.26 -1.14 12.41
N TYR A 44 -0.53 0.16 12.55
CA TYR A 44 -1.52 0.88 11.76
C TYR A 44 -0.90 2.07 11.03
N GLY A 45 -1.73 3.00 10.55
CA GLY A 45 -1.35 4.06 9.63
C GLY A 45 -1.51 3.62 8.18
N CYS A 46 -0.58 4.00 7.32
CA CYS A 46 -0.47 3.48 5.96
C CYS A 46 0.98 3.07 5.70
N PHE A 47 1.26 1.76 5.70
CA PHE A 47 2.61 1.25 5.43
C PHE A 47 2.76 0.81 3.97
N PRO A 48 3.97 0.92 3.38
CA PRO A 48 4.24 0.39 2.05
C PRO A 48 4.33 -1.13 2.09
N MET A 49 3.86 -1.77 1.01
CA MET A 49 4.00 -3.20 0.77
C MET A 49 4.94 -3.41 -0.43
N VAL A 50 6.20 -3.75 -0.16
CA VAL A 50 7.26 -3.82 -1.19
C VAL A 50 8.45 -4.64 -0.66
N PRO A 51 9.09 -5.53 -1.45
CA PRO A 51 8.90 -5.79 -2.89
C PRO A 51 7.80 -6.82 -3.22
N TRP A 52 6.91 -7.15 -2.28
CA TRP A 52 5.67 -7.87 -2.58
C TRP A 52 4.50 -7.36 -1.75
N CYS A 53 3.30 -7.52 -2.29
CA CYS A 53 2.04 -7.11 -1.66
C CYS A 53 1.21 -8.32 -1.22
N GLY A 54 0.41 -8.13 -0.17
CA GLY A 54 -0.37 -9.21 0.44
C GLY A 54 0.49 -10.43 0.77
N ARG A 55 -0.07 -11.62 0.56
CA ARG A 55 0.57 -12.91 0.83
C ARG A 55 1.39 -13.40 -0.37
N THR A 56 2.55 -14.01 -0.12
CA THR A 56 3.29 -14.86 -1.06
C THR A 56 3.19 -16.32 -0.61
N GLY A 57 2.71 -17.18 -1.51
CA GLY A 57 2.42 -18.58 -1.22
C GLY A 57 3.62 -19.34 -0.65
N ASN A 58 3.45 -19.98 0.51
CA ASN A 58 4.49 -20.69 1.24
C ASN A 58 5.79 -19.90 1.50
N GLY A 59 5.75 -18.57 1.40
CA GLY A 59 6.94 -17.72 1.41
C GLY A 59 7.91 -18.06 0.28
N GLN A 60 7.41 -18.49 -0.88
CA GLN A 60 8.25 -18.93 -1.99
C GLN A 60 7.89 -18.18 -3.26
N PHE A 61 8.90 -17.79 -4.02
CA PHE A 61 8.71 -17.30 -5.38
C PHE A 61 9.81 -17.77 -6.31
N ARG A 62 9.54 -17.74 -7.61
CA ARG A 62 10.52 -18.04 -8.64
C ARG A 62 10.93 -16.80 -9.41
N SER A 63 12.21 -16.70 -9.70
CA SER A 63 12.76 -15.74 -10.65
C SER A 63 13.52 -16.52 -11.71
N GLY A 64 12.96 -16.59 -12.91
CA GLY A 64 13.38 -17.57 -13.91
C GLY A 64 13.29 -19.01 -13.36
N GLY A 65 14.40 -19.74 -13.40
CA GLY A 65 14.48 -21.12 -12.90
C GLY A 65 14.75 -21.24 -11.39
N GLU A 66 15.17 -20.16 -10.73
CA GLU A 66 15.60 -20.18 -9.34
C GLU A 66 14.41 -20.07 -8.38
N LEU A 67 14.44 -20.84 -7.28
CA LEU A 67 13.44 -20.79 -6.22
C LEU A 67 14.02 -20.05 -5.02
N HIS A 68 13.36 -18.99 -4.59
CA HIS A 68 13.73 -18.24 -3.40
C HIS A 68 12.74 -18.48 -2.27
N VAL A 69 13.24 -18.38 -1.04
CA VAL A 69 12.46 -18.56 0.19
C VAL A 69 12.52 -17.27 1.01
N LEU A 70 11.35 -16.74 1.35
CA LEU A 70 11.13 -15.55 2.14
C LEU A 70 10.74 -15.95 3.59
N PRO A 71 11.02 -15.09 4.58
CA PRO A 71 10.55 -15.29 5.94
C PRO A 71 9.03 -15.37 6.01
N LEU A 72 8.53 -16.28 6.84
CA LEU A 72 7.09 -16.49 7.02
C LEU A 72 6.53 -15.56 8.09
N ASN A 73 5.49 -14.80 7.77
CA ASN A 73 4.93 -13.77 8.64
C ASN A 73 3.48 -13.37 8.24
N PRO A 74 2.42 -14.01 8.77
CA PRO A 74 2.43 -15.23 9.56
C PRO A 74 2.55 -16.50 8.69
N PRO A 75 3.10 -17.60 9.23
CA PRO A 75 3.10 -18.90 8.56
C PRO A 75 1.69 -19.35 8.14
N PRO A 76 1.55 -20.06 6.99
CA PRO A 76 2.62 -20.58 6.14
C PRO A 76 3.13 -19.59 5.08
N HIS A 77 2.65 -18.34 5.05
CA HIS A 77 2.95 -17.38 3.98
C HIS A 77 4.00 -16.34 4.40
N ALA A 78 4.64 -15.71 3.41
CA ALA A 78 5.31 -14.42 3.62
C ALA A 78 4.31 -13.30 3.31
N MET A 79 4.43 -12.14 3.93
CA MET A 79 3.42 -11.08 3.81
C MET A 79 4.04 -9.68 3.79
N HIS A 80 3.52 -8.81 2.92
CA HIS A 80 3.73 -7.35 2.88
C HIS A 80 5.17 -6.83 2.69
N GLY A 81 6.07 -7.63 2.13
CA GLY A 81 7.39 -7.13 1.77
C GLY A 81 8.32 -6.86 2.95
N THR A 82 9.47 -6.27 2.65
CA THR A 82 10.47 -5.85 3.65
C THR A 82 10.36 -4.36 3.99
N GLY A 83 9.74 -3.56 3.11
CA GLY A 83 9.71 -2.09 3.23
C GLY A 83 9.07 -1.61 4.54
N ARG A 84 8.00 -2.26 5.01
CA ARG A 84 7.30 -1.94 6.27
C ARG A 84 8.14 -2.15 7.53
N ASP A 85 9.13 -3.04 7.49
CA ASP A 85 9.95 -3.43 8.64
C ASP A 85 11.39 -2.89 8.50
N THR A 86 11.62 -1.97 7.55
CA THR A 86 12.92 -1.36 7.25
C THR A 86 12.90 0.12 7.59
N SER A 87 14.04 0.65 8.05
CA SER A 87 14.22 2.09 8.21
C SER A 87 14.63 2.73 6.89
N TRP A 88 13.98 3.83 6.54
CA TRP A 88 14.19 4.55 5.28
C TRP A 88 15.03 5.80 5.50
N HIS A 89 15.80 6.16 4.48
CA HIS A 89 16.59 7.38 4.42
C HIS A 89 15.77 8.51 3.81
N THR A 90 15.74 9.68 4.45
CA THR A 90 15.17 10.88 3.86
C THR A 90 16.08 11.39 2.73
N ALA A 91 15.54 11.46 1.51
CA ALA A 91 16.22 12.06 0.35
C ALA A 91 15.89 13.56 0.21
N ARG A 92 14.61 13.92 0.40
CA ARG A 92 14.14 15.30 0.30
C ARG A 92 12.96 15.52 1.24
N GLU A 93 12.85 16.72 1.78
CA GLU A 93 11.71 17.18 2.57
C GLU A 93 11.49 18.68 2.30
N THR A 94 10.24 19.06 2.10
CA THR A 94 9.75 20.44 2.00
C THR A 94 8.48 20.56 2.84
N GLY A 95 7.79 21.70 2.81
CA GLY A 95 6.51 21.85 3.53
C GLY A 95 5.37 21.00 2.98
N SER A 96 5.41 20.61 1.71
CA SER A 96 4.32 19.90 1.01
C SER A 96 4.75 18.60 0.35
N GLU A 97 6.05 18.29 0.31
CA GLU A 97 6.57 17.11 -0.37
C GLU A 97 7.68 16.45 0.45
N ALA A 98 7.73 15.13 0.45
CA ALA A 98 8.84 14.35 1.02
C ALA A 98 9.19 13.15 0.13
N ALA A 99 10.46 12.78 0.13
CA ALA A 99 10.98 11.63 -0.61
C ALA A 99 11.93 10.82 0.29
N PHE A 100 11.79 9.50 0.24
CA PHE A 100 12.54 8.55 1.04
C PHE A 100 13.00 7.38 0.18
N TYR A 101 14.06 6.71 0.60
CA TYR A 101 14.51 5.48 -0.05
C TYR A 101 15.10 4.49 0.95
N TYR A 102 15.14 3.22 0.56
CA TYR A 102 15.99 2.21 1.17
C TYR A 102 16.56 1.30 0.08
N ASP A 103 17.71 0.71 0.34
CA ASP A 103 18.32 -0.27 -0.57
C ASP A 103 17.80 -1.66 -0.21
N LEU A 104 17.39 -2.42 -1.22
CA LEU A 104 16.97 -3.81 -1.06
C LEU A 104 18.17 -4.65 -0.59
N ALA A 105 17.90 -5.49 0.40
CA ALA A 105 18.86 -6.38 1.01
C ALA A 105 18.13 -7.63 1.53
N GLU A 106 18.90 -8.56 2.10
CA GLU A 106 18.37 -9.74 2.80
C GLU A 106 17.21 -9.35 3.74
N PRO A 107 16.08 -10.09 3.71
CA PRO A 107 15.88 -11.39 3.07
C PRO A 107 15.49 -11.35 1.57
N TRP A 108 15.44 -10.17 0.95
CA TRP A 108 15.20 -10.08 -0.49
C TRP A 108 16.50 -10.41 -1.23
N PRO A 109 16.49 -11.36 -2.18
CA PRO A 109 17.72 -11.93 -2.75
C PRO A 109 18.40 -11.03 -3.78
N TYR A 110 17.75 -9.94 -4.21
CA TYR A 110 18.25 -9.09 -5.30
C TYR A 110 18.62 -7.69 -4.81
N PRO A 111 19.78 -7.15 -5.25
CA PRO A 111 20.15 -5.78 -4.97
C PRO A 111 19.30 -4.81 -5.82
N GLY A 112 18.87 -3.74 -5.19
CA GLY A 112 18.08 -2.70 -5.84
C GLY A 112 17.78 -1.58 -4.86
N ARG A 113 16.91 -0.66 -5.28
CA ARG A 113 16.47 0.46 -4.45
C ARG A 113 14.97 0.61 -4.53
N VAL A 114 14.37 0.92 -3.40
CA VAL A 114 12.98 1.37 -3.35
C VAL A 114 12.96 2.84 -2.98
N THR A 115 12.22 3.63 -3.73
CA THR A 115 11.96 5.04 -3.45
C THR A 115 10.47 5.25 -3.21
N GLN A 116 10.11 6.06 -2.23
CA GLN A 116 8.74 6.46 -1.94
C GLN A 116 8.66 7.98 -1.83
N THR A 117 7.65 8.58 -2.45
CA THR A 117 7.40 10.02 -2.40
C THR A 117 5.98 10.33 -1.99
N PHE A 118 5.83 11.45 -1.29
CA PHE A 118 4.56 11.99 -0.83
C PHE A 118 4.47 13.44 -1.31
N GLU A 119 3.32 13.79 -1.88
CA GLU A 119 2.99 15.14 -2.32
C GLU A 119 1.62 15.49 -1.76
N LEU A 120 1.58 16.45 -0.84
CA LEU A 120 0.38 16.94 -0.18
C LEU A 120 -0.06 18.24 -0.84
N ALA A 121 -1.35 18.33 -1.15
CA ALA A 121 -2.05 19.53 -1.58
C ALA A 121 -3.20 19.84 -0.59
N GLU A 122 -3.92 20.94 -0.81
CA GLU A 122 -5.05 21.35 0.07
C GLU A 122 -6.17 20.29 0.11
N ASP A 123 -6.40 19.60 -1.00
CA ASP A 123 -7.52 18.67 -1.20
C ASP A 123 -7.10 17.26 -1.63
N SER A 124 -5.79 16.98 -1.67
CA SER A 124 -5.29 15.68 -2.10
C SER A 124 -3.91 15.30 -1.54
N LEU A 125 -3.66 14.00 -1.48
CA LEU A 125 -2.37 13.38 -1.18
C LEU A 125 -2.02 12.42 -2.31
N THR A 126 -0.88 12.62 -2.96
CA THR A 126 -0.34 11.66 -3.93
C THR A 126 0.84 10.92 -3.35
N LEU A 127 0.77 9.59 -3.38
CA LEU A 127 1.83 8.67 -3.01
C LEU A 127 2.39 8.06 -4.30
N ARG A 128 3.72 7.97 -4.40
CA ARG A 128 4.39 7.27 -5.51
C ARG A 128 5.47 6.34 -4.97
N MET A 129 5.62 5.18 -5.59
CA MET A 129 6.65 4.21 -5.24
C MET A 129 7.37 3.74 -6.49
N GLY A 130 8.70 3.70 -6.42
CA GLY A 130 9.59 3.18 -7.44
C GLY A 130 10.40 2.01 -6.89
N VAL A 131 10.58 0.95 -7.68
CA VAL A 131 11.51 -0.15 -7.40
C VAL A 131 12.47 -0.27 -8.58
N GLU A 132 13.75 -0.15 -8.29
CA GLU A 132 14.85 -0.16 -9.26
C GLU A 132 15.71 -1.41 -9.04
N ALA A 133 16.05 -2.10 -10.12
CA ALA A 133 17.02 -3.18 -10.11
C ALA A 133 18.42 -2.63 -10.41
N HIS A 134 19.44 -3.05 -9.67
CA HIS A 134 20.81 -2.60 -9.92
C HIS A 134 21.55 -3.44 -10.96
N VAL A 135 21.39 -4.76 -10.91
CA VAL A 135 22.14 -5.70 -11.75
C VAL A 135 21.20 -6.69 -12.41
N ASP A 136 20.64 -7.61 -11.61
CA ASP A 136 19.76 -8.65 -12.10
C ASP A 136 18.31 -8.18 -12.10
N SER A 137 17.56 -8.61 -13.11
CA SER A 137 16.12 -8.37 -13.15
C SER A 137 15.39 -9.32 -12.21
N PHE A 138 14.34 -8.83 -11.55
CA PHE A 138 13.57 -9.64 -10.59
C PHE A 138 12.08 -9.26 -10.60
N PRO A 139 11.17 -10.19 -10.26
CA PRO A 139 9.77 -9.84 -10.10
C PRO A 139 9.59 -8.98 -8.86
N ALA A 140 8.79 -7.91 -8.96
CA ALA A 140 8.42 -7.11 -7.81
C ALA A 140 6.95 -6.71 -7.87
N GLN A 141 6.39 -6.45 -6.70
CA GLN A 141 5.11 -5.76 -6.55
C GLN A 141 5.24 -4.65 -5.50
N ALA A 142 4.45 -3.61 -5.68
CA ALA A 142 4.41 -2.46 -4.79
C ALA A 142 2.95 -2.06 -4.52
N GLY A 143 2.69 -1.47 -3.36
CA GLY A 143 1.37 -1.00 -2.95
C GLY A 143 1.39 -0.38 -1.58
N TRP A 144 0.22 0.02 -1.10
CA TRP A 144 0.05 0.66 0.22
C TRP A 144 -1.09 0.04 0.99
N HIS A 145 -0.94 -0.01 2.31
CA HIS A 145 -1.93 -0.59 3.21
C HIS A 145 -2.46 0.45 4.21
N PRO A 146 -3.39 1.32 3.80
CA PRO A 146 -3.99 2.30 4.70
C PRO A 146 -5.03 1.67 5.63
N TRP A 147 -4.93 1.99 6.91
CA TRP A 147 -5.92 1.67 7.93
C TRP A 147 -6.78 2.90 8.17
N PHE A 148 -7.80 3.12 7.35
CA PHE A 148 -8.74 4.21 7.57
C PHE A 148 -9.65 3.91 8.77
N LEU A 149 -9.93 4.92 9.59
CA LEU A 149 -10.85 4.78 10.71
C LEU A 149 -12.25 4.42 10.22
N ARG A 150 -12.88 3.40 10.82
CA ARG A 150 -14.24 3.00 10.45
C ARG A 150 -15.24 4.13 10.70
N THR A 151 -15.07 4.88 11.79
CA THR A 151 -15.91 6.04 12.13
C THR A 151 -15.05 7.26 12.40
N LEU A 152 -15.53 8.44 11.99
CA LEU A 152 -14.94 9.73 12.35
C LEU A 152 -15.70 10.41 13.50
N GLY A 153 -16.35 9.65 14.39
CA GLY A 153 -17.17 10.17 15.47
C GLY A 153 -18.66 10.31 15.11
N GLY A 154 -19.13 9.40 14.25
CA GLY A 154 -20.50 9.35 13.77
C GLY A 154 -20.81 7.97 13.20
N GLN A 155 -21.44 7.95 12.03
CA GLN A 155 -21.73 6.72 11.30
C GLN A 155 -20.45 6.06 10.75
N ASP A 156 -20.54 4.76 10.54
CA ASP A 156 -19.50 4.00 9.86
C ASP A 156 -19.36 4.49 8.41
N VAL A 157 -18.12 4.38 7.93
CA VAL A 157 -17.75 4.66 6.54
C VAL A 157 -18.51 3.76 5.59
N ARG A 158 -18.93 4.32 4.46
CA ARG A 158 -19.46 3.58 3.32
C ARG A 158 -18.36 3.44 2.29
N ILE A 159 -18.11 2.21 1.84
CA ILE A 159 -17.15 1.90 0.78
C ILE A 159 -17.95 1.69 -0.50
N ASP A 160 -17.67 2.48 -1.53
CA ASP A 160 -18.34 2.41 -2.83
C ASP A 160 -17.30 2.29 -3.94
N PHE A 161 -17.46 1.26 -4.78
CA PHE A 161 -16.58 0.98 -5.91
C PHE A 161 -17.26 0.06 -6.91
N ASP A 162 -16.80 0.09 -8.15
CA ASP A 162 -17.27 -0.78 -9.23
C ASP A 162 -16.09 -1.64 -9.73
N ALA A 163 -16.04 -2.89 -9.27
CA ALA A 163 -15.02 -3.84 -9.67
C ALA A 163 -15.51 -4.72 -10.82
N ALA A 164 -14.69 -4.87 -11.85
CA ALA A 164 -15.00 -5.76 -12.97
C ALA A 164 -14.94 -7.25 -12.56
N TRP A 165 -14.12 -7.60 -11.57
CA TRP A 165 -14.12 -8.92 -10.96
C TRP A 165 -13.58 -8.90 -9.53
N GLN A 166 -13.87 -9.95 -8.78
CA GLN A 166 -13.20 -10.35 -7.56
C GLN A 166 -12.34 -11.59 -7.84
N GLU A 167 -11.13 -11.65 -7.29
CA GLU A 167 -10.33 -12.87 -7.25
C GLU A 167 -10.97 -13.86 -6.27
N GLU A 168 -11.32 -15.06 -6.72
CA GLU A 168 -11.86 -16.09 -5.83
C GLU A 168 -10.80 -16.45 -4.78
N ARG A 169 -11.08 -16.13 -3.52
CA ARG A 169 -10.21 -16.42 -2.38
C ARG A 169 -10.28 -17.92 -2.03
N GLY A 170 -9.14 -18.60 -2.10
CA GLY A 170 -8.99 -19.97 -1.64
C GLY A 170 -8.94 -20.08 -0.12
N GLU A 171 -9.02 -21.31 0.41
CA GLU A 171 -8.97 -21.60 1.85
C GLU A 171 -7.68 -21.13 2.54
N ASN A 172 -6.62 -20.92 1.77
CA ASN A 172 -5.34 -20.38 2.23
C ASN A 172 -5.24 -18.84 2.12
N HIS A 173 -6.36 -18.15 1.85
CA HIS A 173 -6.42 -16.71 1.60
C HIS A 173 -5.56 -16.23 0.42
N LEU A 174 -5.26 -17.12 -0.54
CA LEU A 174 -4.66 -16.76 -1.83
C LEU A 174 -5.70 -16.85 -2.94
N PRO A 175 -5.58 -16.04 -4.02
CA PRO A 175 -6.38 -16.22 -5.23
C PRO A 175 -6.26 -17.65 -5.78
N THR A 176 -7.38 -18.26 -6.15
CA THR A 176 -7.40 -19.57 -6.84
C THR A 176 -7.00 -19.44 -8.33
N GLY A 177 -6.94 -18.21 -8.84
CA GLY A 177 -6.77 -17.89 -10.26
C GLY A 177 -8.09 -17.80 -11.03
N ARG A 178 -9.23 -17.98 -10.37
CA ARG A 178 -10.55 -17.75 -10.95
C ARG A 178 -11.04 -16.34 -10.61
N ARG A 179 -11.59 -15.68 -11.61
CA ARG A 179 -12.32 -14.41 -11.47
C ARG A 179 -13.81 -14.71 -11.31
N ILE A 180 -14.43 -14.08 -10.32
CA ILE A 180 -15.87 -14.20 -10.03
C ILE A 180 -16.51 -12.81 -9.98
N ASP A 181 -17.83 -12.77 -10.05
CA ASP A 181 -18.57 -11.52 -9.80
C ASP A 181 -18.34 -11.08 -8.34
N PRO A 182 -18.18 -9.77 -8.08
CA PRO A 182 -18.01 -9.25 -6.73
C PRO A 182 -19.14 -9.70 -5.78
N LEU A 183 -18.76 -10.19 -4.61
CA LEU A 183 -19.69 -10.62 -3.57
C LEU A 183 -19.92 -9.50 -2.55
N PRO A 184 -21.06 -9.48 -1.84
CA PRO A 184 -21.25 -8.58 -0.71
C PRO A 184 -20.23 -8.85 0.41
N GLY A 185 -19.87 -7.79 1.15
CA GLY A 185 -18.93 -7.88 2.27
C GLY A 185 -19.47 -8.62 3.51
N PRO A 186 -18.66 -8.72 4.58
CA PRO A 186 -17.34 -8.11 4.71
C PRO A 186 -16.30 -8.76 3.79
N TRP A 187 -15.29 -7.99 3.44
CA TRP A 187 -14.23 -8.31 2.49
C TRP A 187 -12.88 -8.47 3.18
N ASP A 188 -12.10 -9.42 2.66
CA ASP A 188 -10.64 -9.56 2.76
C ASP A 188 -10.17 -10.02 1.37
N ASP A 189 -10.54 -9.23 0.37
CA ASP A 189 -10.67 -9.69 -1.02
C ASP A 189 -9.95 -8.76 -1.99
N CYS A 190 -9.38 -9.36 -3.03
CA CYS A 190 -8.73 -8.64 -4.11
C CYS A 190 -9.69 -8.48 -5.28
N PHE A 191 -9.78 -7.26 -5.81
CA PHE A 191 -10.65 -6.87 -6.91
C PHE A 191 -9.82 -6.32 -8.07
N GLY A 192 -10.36 -6.47 -9.27
CA GLY A 192 -9.80 -5.92 -10.50
C GLY A 192 -10.65 -4.81 -11.11
N MET A 193 -10.00 -3.72 -11.50
CA MET A 193 -10.58 -2.53 -12.11
C MET A 193 -9.75 -2.13 -13.34
N PRO A 194 -10.10 -2.62 -14.55
CA PRO A 194 -9.32 -2.41 -15.79
C PRO A 194 -8.99 -0.95 -16.13
N ASP A 195 -9.87 -0.03 -15.76
CA ASP A 195 -9.71 1.40 -16.03
C ASP A 195 -8.91 2.12 -14.93
N GLY A 196 -8.37 1.37 -13.96
CA GLY A 196 -7.66 1.84 -12.78
C GLY A 196 -8.54 1.81 -11.52
N VAL A 197 -7.89 1.72 -10.36
CA VAL A 197 -8.59 1.78 -9.06
C VAL A 197 -9.34 3.11 -8.91
N ASP A 198 -10.61 3.04 -8.52
CA ASP A 198 -11.44 4.17 -8.11
C ASP A 198 -12.38 3.73 -6.98
N VAL A 199 -11.99 4.01 -5.73
CA VAL A 199 -12.74 3.60 -4.54
C VAL A 199 -13.07 4.83 -3.71
N LYS A 200 -14.35 4.97 -3.36
CA LYS A 200 -14.86 6.05 -2.54
C LYS A 200 -15.15 5.58 -1.12
N LEU A 201 -14.66 6.33 -0.16
CA LEU A 201 -14.93 6.20 1.27
C LEU A 201 -15.72 7.42 1.73
N THR A 202 -16.98 7.22 2.13
CA THR A 202 -17.85 8.29 2.61
C THR A 202 -18.14 8.10 4.09
N TRP A 203 -17.65 9.01 4.93
CA TRP A 203 -18.11 9.19 6.30
C TRP A 203 -19.25 10.22 6.31
N PRO A 204 -20.51 9.79 6.52
CA PRO A 204 -21.67 10.68 6.40
C PRO A 204 -21.53 11.93 7.26
N GLU A 205 -21.89 13.10 6.68
CA GLU A 205 -21.85 14.42 7.35
C GLU A 205 -20.45 14.88 7.77
N ARG A 206 -19.39 14.20 7.32
CA ARG A 206 -18.01 14.50 7.72
C ARG A 206 -17.08 14.69 6.54
N LEU A 207 -16.85 13.64 5.76
CA LEU A 207 -15.83 13.64 4.72
C LEU A 207 -16.11 12.56 3.69
N GLU A 208 -15.84 12.89 2.42
CA GLU A 208 -15.70 11.93 1.33
C GLU A 208 -14.23 11.90 0.90
N LEU A 209 -13.66 10.71 0.81
CA LEU A 209 -12.30 10.44 0.32
C LEU A 209 -12.40 9.52 -0.90
N THR A 210 -11.68 9.83 -1.96
CA THR A 210 -11.58 8.99 -3.16
C THR A 210 -10.14 8.54 -3.33
N VAL A 211 -9.92 7.23 -3.39
CA VAL A 211 -8.62 6.59 -3.62
C VAL A 211 -8.55 6.15 -5.07
N LYS A 212 -7.63 6.76 -5.85
CA LYS A 212 -7.41 6.42 -7.26
C LYS A 212 -6.01 5.87 -7.52
N SER A 213 -5.89 4.94 -8.46
CA SER A 213 -4.61 4.48 -9.03
C SER A 213 -4.78 4.16 -10.50
N ARG A 214 -3.68 4.17 -11.26
CA ARG A 214 -3.65 3.61 -12.62
C ARG A 214 -3.47 2.09 -12.62
N ASP A 215 -2.95 1.53 -11.53
CA ASP A 215 -2.94 0.08 -11.35
C ASP A 215 -4.38 -0.42 -11.23
N GLU A 216 -4.61 -1.65 -11.70
CA GLU A 216 -5.94 -2.25 -11.78
C GLU A 216 -6.31 -3.06 -10.53
N TRP A 217 -5.38 -3.27 -9.60
CA TRP A 217 -5.57 -4.15 -8.45
C TRP A 217 -5.79 -3.38 -7.16
N VAL A 218 -6.85 -3.73 -6.44
CA VAL A 218 -7.12 -3.23 -5.09
C VAL A 218 -7.49 -4.39 -4.17
N VAL A 219 -6.96 -4.39 -2.94
CA VAL A 219 -7.54 -5.19 -1.86
C VAL A 219 -8.43 -4.30 -1.02
N VAL A 220 -9.65 -4.76 -0.73
CA VAL A 220 -10.55 -4.12 0.24
C VAL A 220 -10.68 -5.04 1.43
N TYR A 221 -10.38 -4.50 2.61
CA TYR A 221 -10.51 -5.20 3.88
C TYR A 221 -11.41 -4.41 4.83
N ASP A 222 -12.50 -4.99 5.30
CA ASP A 222 -13.44 -4.33 6.22
C ASP A 222 -13.97 -5.25 7.32
N GLU A 223 -13.22 -6.28 7.70
CA GLU A 223 -13.61 -7.18 8.80
C GLU A 223 -13.35 -6.60 10.20
N GLN A 224 -12.48 -5.58 10.34
CA GLN A 224 -12.13 -5.02 11.65
C GLN A 224 -13.09 -3.94 12.13
N ASP A 225 -13.57 -4.05 13.37
CA ASP A 225 -14.52 -3.11 13.97
C ASP A 225 -14.02 -1.65 13.95
N GLU A 226 -12.71 -1.39 14.09
CA GLU A 226 -12.23 -0.01 14.20
C GLU A 226 -11.71 0.59 12.88
N ALA A 227 -11.52 -0.20 11.83
CA ALA A 227 -10.89 0.27 10.60
C ALA A 227 -11.28 -0.51 9.34
N VAL A 228 -11.09 0.15 8.19
CA VAL A 228 -11.20 -0.43 6.85
C VAL A 228 -9.93 -0.11 6.05
N CYS A 229 -9.62 -0.95 5.07
CA CYS A 229 -8.47 -0.77 4.18
C CYS A 229 -8.92 -0.78 2.72
N VAL A 230 -8.28 0.09 1.95
CA VAL A 230 -8.37 0.17 0.49
C VAL A 230 -6.94 0.23 0.00
N GLU A 231 -6.47 -0.86 -0.61
CA GLU A 231 -5.06 -1.11 -0.86
C GLU A 231 -4.77 -1.17 -2.36
N PRO A 232 -4.52 -0.03 -3.03
CA PRO A 232 -4.02 -0.05 -4.39
C PRO A 232 -2.64 -0.71 -4.43
N GLN A 233 -2.48 -1.65 -5.36
CA GLN A 233 -1.26 -2.43 -5.53
C GLN A 233 -1.02 -2.79 -6.99
N SER A 234 0.23 -3.08 -7.34
CA SER A 234 0.65 -3.33 -8.72
C SER A 234 0.33 -4.74 -9.24
N GLY A 235 -0.32 -5.57 -8.43
CA GLY A 235 -0.63 -6.96 -8.72
C GLY A 235 -1.43 -7.62 -7.59
N PRO A 236 -2.00 -8.81 -7.82
CA PRO A 236 -2.81 -9.51 -6.83
C PRO A 236 -1.94 -10.13 -5.72
N PRO A 237 -2.52 -10.57 -4.59
CA PRO A 237 -1.82 -11.43 -3.65
C PRO A 237 -1.22 -12.65 -4.38
N ASN A 238 0.00 -13.02 -4.01
CA ASN A 238 0.84 -14.02 -4.66
C ASN A 238 1.29 -13.66 -6.09
N GLY A 239 1.14 -12.40 -6.51
CA GLY A 239 1.48 -11.92 -7.85
C GLY A 239 2.93 -12.13 -8.27
N LEU A 240 3.89 -12.29 -7.34
CA LEU A 240 5.27 -12.70 -7.70
C LEU A 240 5.29 -14.04 -8.44
N ASN A 241 4.30 -14.91 -8.20
CA ASN A 241 4.16 -16.21 -8.83
C ASN A 241 3.09 -16.23 -9.94
N THR A 242 1.99 -15.48 -9.75
CA THR A 242 0.80 -15.58 -10.63
C THR A 242 0.71 -14.48 -11.68
N ALA A 243 1.28 -13.32 -11.41
CA ALA A 243 1.29 -12.15 -12.31
C ALA A 243 2.61 -11.37 -12.17
N PRO A 244 3.77 -12.00 -12.41
CA PRO A 244 5.06 -11.37 -12.13
C PRO A 244 5.31 -10.17 -13.03
N ARG A 245 5.52 -8.99 -12.42
CA ARG A 245 6.03 -7.81 -13.11
C ARG A 245 7.53 -7.72 -12.92
N LEU A 246 8.27 -7.87 -14.02
CA LEU A 246 9.72 -7.86 -13.99
C LEU A 246 10.25 -6.43 -13.89
N VAL A 247 11.10 -6.18 -12.90
CA VAL A 247 11.89 -4.96 -12.76
C VAL A 247 13.25 -5.20 -13.38
N THR A 248 13.69 -4.31 -14.27
CA THR A 248 15.01 -4.39 -14.92
C THR A 248 15.81 -3.11 -14.67
N PRO A 249 17.14 -3.10 -14.89
CA PRO A 249 17.95 -1.89 -14.74
C PRO A 249 17.55 -0.70 -15.64
N ILE A 250 16.74 -0.94 -16.67
CA ILE A 250 16.25 0.09 -17.60
C ILE A 250 14.73 0.29 -17.53
N GLU A 251 14.02 -0.56 -16.80
CA GLU A 251 12.56 -0.55 -16.67
C GLU A 251 12.20 -0.77 -15.20
N PRO A 252 12.16 0.31 -14.39
CA PRO A 252 11.75 0.23 -13.00
C PRO A 252 10.26 -0.08 -12.88
N LEU A 253 9.86 -0.66 -11.74
CA LEU A 253 8.45 -0.67 -11.34
C LEU A 253 8.11 0.70 -10.77
N GLU A 254 7.16 1.39 -11.36
CA GLU A 254 6.61 2.65 -10.86
C GLU A 254 5.10 2.53 -10.69
N ILE A 255 4.62 2.96 -9.52
CA ILE A 255 3.19 3.05 -9.20
C ILE A 255 2.86 4.33 -8.46
N ALA A 256 1.60 4.74 -8.53
CA ALA A 256 1.10 5.91 -7.83
C ALA A 256 -0.35 5.74 -7.41
N THR A 257 -0.70 6.26 -6.24
CA THR A 257 -2.10 6.45 -5.83
C THR A 257 -2.33 7.89 -5.39
N THR A 258 -3.49 8.44 -5.72
CA THR A 258 -3.92 9.76 -5.27
C THR A 258 -5.18 9.61 -4.43
N TRP A 259 -5.16 10.19 -3.24
CA TRP A 259 -6.30 10.29 -2.34
C TRP A 259 -6.79 11.72 -2.36
N SER A 260 -7.99 11.97 -2.86
CA SER A 260 -8.61 13.30 -2.90
C SER A 260 -9.82 13.35 -1.97
N TRP A 261 -10.06 14.48 -1.31
CA TRP A 261 -11.15 14.60 -0.35
C TRP A 261 -12.01 15.84 -0.50
N VAL A 262 -13.25 15.74 -0.02
CA VAL A 262 -14.19 16.85 0.14
C VAL A 262 -14.84 16.73 1.52
N ARG A 263 -14.98 17.85 2.22
CA ARG A 263 -15.73 17.90 3.49
C ARG A 263 -17.24 18.01 3.21
N LEU A 264 -18.04 17.30 3.98
CA LEU A 264 -19.50 17.23 3.84
C LEU A 264 -20.23 18.12 4.86
#